data_AF-A0A1H3MNF8-F1
#
_entry.id   AF-A0A1H3MNF8-F1
#
_cell.length_a   1.000
_cell.length_b   1.000
_cell.length_c   1.000
_cell.angle_alpha   90.00
_cell.angle_beta   90.00
_cell.angle_gamma   90.00
#
_symmetry.space_group_name_H-M   'P 1'
#
loop_
_entity.id
_entity.type
_entity.pdbx_description
1 polymer ?
#
loop_
_entity_poly.entity_id
_entity_poly.type
_entity_poly.pdbx_seq_one_letter_code
_entity_poly.pdbx_strand_id
1 'polypeptide(L)'
;DGAFDSLVLPHVNRDCMQIFLHEIANRYPGDHVIMILDGAGWHKSKDFDLPENIRLLFLPPYSPELNPQEHLWDELREKYFHNRVFDSIDTLENHLVSALCNLENAPALIKSITSWDWIINAVSSAN
;
A
#
# COMPACT_ATOMS: atom_id res chain seq x y z
N ASP A 1 -2.90 8.74 -10.81
CA ASP A 1 -4.34 9.12 -10.87
C ASP A 1 -4.98 9.23 -9.49
N GLY A 2 -4.37 8.65 -8.45
CA GLY A 2 -4.94 8.61 -7.10
C GLY A 2 -5.80 7.38 -6.86
N ALA A 3 -5.76 6.39 -7.76
CA ALA A 3 -6.34 5.08 -7.50
C ALA A 3 -5.72 4.48 -6.22
N PHE A 4 -6.55 3.80 -5.43
CA PHE A 4 -6.15 3.22 -4.17
C PHE A 4 -6.75 1.83 -4.04
N ASP A 5 -5.87 0.84 -3.91
CA ASP A 5 -6.23 -0.56 -3.74
C ASP A 5 -5.74 -1.04 -2.37
N SER A 6 -6.59 -1.79 -1.67
CA SER A 6 -6.25 -2.37 -0.38
C SER A 6 -6.87 -3.76 -0.23
N LEU A 7 -6.18 -4.62 0.53
CA LEU A 7 -6.68 -5.92 0.95
C LEU A 7 -6.49 -6.06 2.47
N VAL A 8 -7.54 -6.53 3.15
CA VAL A 8 -7.43 -6.98 4.54
C VAL A 8 -7.21 -8.48 4.52
N LEU A 9 -6.01 -8.92 4.91
CA LEU A 9 -5.58 -10.33 4.87
C LEU A 9 -5.25 -10.81 6.29
N PRO A 10 -5.46 -12.11 6.60
CA PRO A 10 -5.38 -12.62 7.97
C PRO A 10 -3.96 -12.65 8.54
N HIS A 11 -2.93 -12.57 7.69
CA HIS A 11 -1.53 -12.73 8.09
C HIS A 11 -0.61 -11.75 7.37
N VAL A 12 0.48 -11.40 8.04
CA VAL A 12 1.60 -10.67 7.45
C VAL A 12 2.67 -11.69 7.06
N ASN A 13 2.54 -12.25 5.85
CA ASN A 13 3.45 -13.28 5.35
C ASN A 13 3.58 -13.25 3.82
N ARG A 14 4.46 -14.11 3.30
CA ARG A 14 4.75 -14.26 1.88
C ARG A 14 3.52 -14.66 1.06
N ASP A 15 2.66 -15.52 1.58
CA ASP A 15 1.50 -16.03 0.85
C ASP A 15 0.46 -14.92 0.63
N CYS A 16 0.21 -14.11 1.67
CA CYS A 16 -0.66 -12.94 1.57
C CYS A 16 -0.07 -11.88 0.62
N MET A 17 1.25 -11.68 0.63
CA MET A 17 1.91 -10.81 -0.34
C MET A 17 1.75 -11.31 -1.78
N GLN A 18 1.85 -12.63 -2.02
CA GLN A 18 1.61 -13.23 -3.34
C GLN A 18 0.17 -12.99 -3.82
N ILE A 19 -0.82 -13.10 -2.92
CA ILE A 19 -2.22 -12.78 -3.22
C ILE A 19 -2.34 -11.31 -3.66
N PHE A 20 -1.71 -10.39 -2.92
CA PHE A 20 -1.74 -8.97 -3.26
C PHE A 20 -1.09 -8.68 -4.64
N LEU A 21 0.06 -9.29 -4.92
CA LEU A 21 0.73 -9.15 -6.23
C LEU A 21 -0.16 -9.63 -7.38
N HIS A 22 -0.82 -10.77 -7.25
CA HIS A 22 -1.75 -11.27 -8.26
C HIS A 22 -2.97 -10.37 -8.44
N GLU A 23 -3.52 -9.85 -7.34
CA GLU A 23 -4.68 -8.96 -7.39
C GLU A 23 -4.36 -7.68 -8.17
N ILE A 24 -3.24 -7.04 -7.87
CA ILE A 24 -2.80 -5.82 -8.58
C ILE A 24 -2.54 -6.13 -10.06
N ALA A 25 -1.87 -7.24 -10.38
CA ALA A 25 -1.62 -7.60 -11.78
C ALA A 25 -2.90 -7.83 -12.57
N ASN A 26 -3.91 -8.48 -11.96
CA ASN A 26 -5.20 -8.76 -12.59
C ASN A 26 -6.07 -7.51 -12.74
N ARG A 27 -5.99 -6.57 -11.80
CA ARG A 27 -6.73 -5.31 -11.83
C ARG A 27 -6.19 -4.33 -12.87
N TYR A 28 -4.88 -4.38 -13.12
CA TYR A 28 -4.17 -3.50 -14.05
C TYR A 28 -3.40 -4.28 -15.14
N PRO A 29 -4.07 -5.12 -15.95
CA PRO A 29 -3.39 -6.03 -16.87
C PRO A 29 -2.69 -5.31 -18.05
N GLY A 30 -3.08 -4.06 -18.34
CA GLY A 30 -2.48 -3.23 -19.38
C GLY A 30 -1.33 -2.33 -18.90
N ASP A 31 -1.11 -2.26 -17.58
CA ASP A 31 -0.16 -1.32 -17.00
C ASP A 31 1.14 -2.02 -16.61
N HIS A 32 2.27 -1.33 -16.78
CA HIS A 32 3.54 -1.74 -16.18
C HIS A 32 3.66 -1.13 -14.78
N VAL A 33 3.39 -1.94 -13.75
CA VAL A 33 3.34 -1.50 -12.36
C VAL A 33 4.73 -1.61 -11.73
N ILE A 34 5.26 -0.48 -11.26
CA ILE A 34 6.42 -0.43 -10.39
C ILE A 34 5.92 -0.35 -8.94
N MET A 35 6.09 -1.45 -8.20
CA MET A 35 5.67 -1.55 -6.81
C MET A 35 6.83 -1.23 -5.88
N ILE A 36 6.70 -0.11 -5.16
CA ILE A 36 7.69 0.35 -4.18
C ILE A 36 7.44 -0.37 -2.86
N LEU A 37 8.48 -0.99 -2.31
CA LEU A 37 8.41 -1.78 -1.07
C LEU A 37 9.46 -1.31 -0.07
N ASP A 38 9.12 -1.37 1.21
CA ASP A 38 10.08 -1.18 2.28
C ASP A 38 10.96 -2.44 2.51
N GLY A 39 11.82 -2.38 3.52
CA GLY A 39 12.75 -3.46 3.84
C GLY A 39 12.17 -4.67 4.58
N ALA A 40 10.85 -4.78 4.77
CA ALA A 40 10.24 -5.83 5.58
C ALA A 40 10.57 -7.25 5.08
N GLY A 41 10.74 -8.20 6.01
CA GLY A 41 11.26 -9.53 5.71
C GLY A 41 10.42 -10.31 4.70
N TRP A 42 9.09 -10.16 4.76
CA TRP A 42 8.17 -10.82 3.82
C TRP A 42 8.20 -10.21 2.41
N HIS A 43 8.69 -8.97 2.23
CA HIS A 43 8.87 -8.36 0.90
C HIS A 43 10.09 -8.93 0.14
N LYS A 44 11.03 -9.57 0.83
CA LYS A 44 12.32 -10.02 0.27
C LYS A 44 12.38 -11.52 -0.04
N SER A 45 11.23 -12.19 -0.07
CA SER A 45 11.17 -13.59 -0.48
C SER A 45 11.68 -13.73 -1.92
N LYS A 46 12.69 -14.58 -2.14
CA LYS A 46 13.29 -14.79 -3.47
C LYS A 46 12.41 -15.60 -4.41
N ASP A 47 11.30 -16.14 -3.91
CA ASP A 47 10.48 -17.13 -4.61
C ASP A 47 9.13 -16.57 -5.09
N PHE A 48 8.92 -15.25 -5.06
CA PHE A 48 7.68 -14.68 -5.58
C PHE A 48 7.49 -15.06 -7.05
N ASP A 49 6.29 -15.55 -7.38
CA ASP A 49 5.85 -15.71 -8.76
C ASP A 49 5.39 -14.34 -9.24
N LEU A 50 6.32 -13.54 -9.75
CA LEU A 50 6.05 -12.16 -10.14
C LEU A 50 5.31 -12.12 -11.47
N PRO A 51 4.10 -11.52 -11.54
CA PRO A 51 3.42 -11.28 -12.80
C PRO A 51 4.29 -10.46 -13.76
N GLU A 52 4.19 -10.73 -15.06
CA GLU A 52 5.04 -10.11 -16.08
C GLU A 52 5.00 -8.58 -16.05
N ASN A 53 3.86 -8.02 -15.66
CA ASN A 53 3.58 -6.59 -15.62
C ASN A 53 3.97 -5.90 -14.30
N ILE A 54 4.48 -6.63 -13.30
CA ILE A 54 4.93 -6.06 -12.01
C ILE A 54 6.46 -6.08 -11.91
N ARG A 55 7.04 -4.98 -11.42
CA ARG A 55 8.44 -4.89 -10.97
C ARG A 55 8.51 -4.36 -9.56
N LEU A 56 9.34 -4.97 -8.72
CA LEU A 56 9.53 -4.54 -7.33
C LEU A 56 10.72 -3.58 -7.25
N LEU A 57 10.53 -2.44 -6.58
CA LEU A 57 11.58 -1.48 -6.25
C LEU A 57 11.67 -1.37 -4.73
N PHE A 58 12.85 -1.62 -4.17
CA PHE A 58 13.04 -1.60 -2.71
C PHE A 58 13.60 -0.25 -2.27
N LEU A 59 12.97 0.34 -1.26
CA LEU A 59 13.48 1.55 -0.61
C LEU A 59 14.76 1.25 0.20
N PRO A 60 15.66 2.24 0.36
CA PRO A 60 16.78 2.14 1.28
C PRO A 60 16.32 1.81 2.70
N PRO A 61 17.14 1.09 3.49
CA PRO A 61 16.84 0.83 4.89
C PRO A 61 16.62 2.13 5.67
N TYR A 62 15.61 2.15 6.54
CA TYR A 62 15.30 3.27 7.43
C TYR A 62 14.94 4.59 6.72
N SER A 63 14.31 4.52 5.55
CA SER A 63 13.80 5.68 4.81
C SER A 63 12.26 5.76 4.78
N PRO A 64 11.58 5.89 5.94
CA PRO A 64 10.12 6.03 5.97
C PRO A 64 9.62 7.28 5.24
N GLU A 65 10.42 8.34 5.16
CA GLU A 65 10.10 9.54 4.40
C GLU A 65 9.88 9.22 2.91
N LEU A 66 10.62 8.26 2.35
CA LEU A 66 10.46 7.90 0.93
C LEU A 66 9.23 7.01 0.67
N ASN A 67 8.54 6.54 1.72
CA ASN A 67 7.44 5.61 1.59
C ASN A 67 6.08 6.33 1.61
N PRO A 68 5.39 6.49 0.46
CA PRO A 68 4.09 7.17 0.42
C PRO A 68 3.00 6.48 1.25
N GLN A 69 3.19 5.20 1.60
CA GLN A 69 2.28 4.46 2.47
C GLN A 69 2.22 5.07 3.89
N GLU A 70 3.29 5.70 4.38
CA GLU A 70 3.28 6.34 5.71
C GLU A 70 2.25 7.48 5.78
N HIS A 71 2.11 8.27 4.73
CA HIS A 71 1.11 9.33 4.65
C HIS A 71 -0.33 8.80 4.60
N LEU A 72 -0.53 7.67 3.93
CA LEU A 72 -1.81 6.97 3.96
C LEU A 72 -2.14 6.49 5.38
N TRP A 73 -1.16 5.94 6.09
CA TRP A 73 -1.35 5.50 7.48
C TRP A 73 -1.63 6.66 8.43
N ASP A 74 -0.97 7.80 8.24
CA ASP A 74 -1.24 9.01 9.01
C ASP A 74 -2.66 9.51 8.80
N GLU A 75 -3.11 9.62 7.54
CA GLU A 75 -4.49 10.04 7.22
C GLU A 75 -5.51 9.06 7.81
N LEU A 76 -5.27 7.75 7.69
CA LEU A 76 -6.13 6.73 8.27
C LEU A 76 -6.22 6.87 9.79
N ARG A 77 -5.07 6.95 10.48
CA ARG A 77 -5.01 7.06 11.94
C ARG A 77 -5.67 8.33 12.44
N GLU A 78 -5.34 9.47 11.84
CA GLU A 78 -5.85 10.76 12.27
C GLU A 78 -7.35 10.92 12.01
N LYS A 79 -7.84 10.55 10.82
CA LYS A 79 -9.24 10.87 10.46
C LYS A 79 -10.23 9.80 10.90
N TYR A 80 -9.81 8.54 10.89
CA TYR A 80 -10.73 7.42 11.11
C TYR A 80 -10.54 6.75 12.48
N PHE A 81 -9.34 6.77 13.07
CA PHE A 81 -9.05 6.03 14.30
C PHE A 81 -8.77 6.91 15.54
N HIS A 82 -8.79 8.24 15.40
CA HIS A 82 -8.52 9.13 16.54
C HIS A 82 -9.50 8.88 17.71
N ASN A 83 -8.95 8.70 18.91
CA ASN A 83 -9.71 8.57 20.15
C ASN A 83 -10.84 7.51 20.12
N ARG A 84 -10.66 6.42 19.34
CA ARG A 84 -11.61 5.32 19.27
C ARG A 84 -11.09 4.08 19.99
N VAL A 85 -12.01 3.38 20.65
CA VAL A 85 -11.79 2.08 21.29
C VAL A 85 -12.81 1.10 20.69
N PHE A 86 -12.39 -0.13 20.44
CA PHE A 86 -13.21 -1.18 19.83
C PHE A 86 -13.37 -2.35 20.79
N ASP A 87 -14.58 -2.88 20.88
CA ASP A 87 -14.91 -3.98 21.80
C ASP A 87 -14.52 -5.36 21.26
N SER A 88 -14.13 -5.45 19.99
CA SER A 88 -13.65 -6.67 19.35
C SER A 88 -12.79 -6.38 18.12
N ILE A 89 -12.03 -7.39 17.68
CA ILE A 89 -11.30 -7.35 16.41
C ILE A 89 -12.26 -7.22 15.23
N ASP A 90 -13.41 -7.89 15.25
CA ASP A 90 -14.40 -7.79 14.18
C ASP A 90 -14.92 -6.35 14.03
N THR A 91 -15.17 -5.64 15.14
CA THR A 91 -15.59 -4.24 15.10
C THR A 91 -14.49 -3.33 14.57
N LEU A 92 -13.24 -3.59 14.97
CA LEU A 92 -12.07 -2.87 14.46
C LEU A 92 -11.90 -3.07 12.95
N GLU A 93 -12.00 -4.32 12.48
CA GLU A 93 -11.83 -4.67 11.07
C GLU A 93 -12.95 -4.08 10.21
N ASN A 94 -14.21 -4.18 10.63
CA ASN A 94 -15.33 -3.56 9.91
C ASN A 94 -15.17 -2.03 9.79
N HIS A 95 -14.66 -1.38 10.85
CA HIS A 95 -14.36 0.04 10.81
C HIS A 95 -13.18 0.37 9.88
N LEU A 96 -12.12 -0.45 9.90
CA LEU A 96 -11.00 -0.34 8.98
C LEU A 96 -11.46 -0.45 7.52
N VAL A 97 -12.23 -1.48 7.19
CA VAL A 97 -12.76 -1.69 5.82
C VAL A 97 -13.58 -0.49 5.38
N SER A 98 -14.46 0.02 6.25
CA SER A 98 -15.25 1.23 5.94
C SER A 98 -14.36 2.45 5.67
N ALA A 99 -13.29 2.63 6.44
CA ALA A 99 -12.33 3.72 6.24
C ALA A 99 -11.54 3.57 4.92
N LEU A 100 -11.08 2.35 4.61
CA LEU A 100 -10.39 2.04 3.36
C LEU A 100 -11.28 2.29 2.14
N CYS A 101 -12.55 1.89 2.19
CA CYS A 101 -13.52 2.18 1.12
C CYS A 101 -13.73 3.70 0.95
N ASN A 102 -13.75 4.48 2.02
CA ASN A 102 -13.87 5.95 1.90
C ASN A 102 -12.63 6.55 1.21
N LEU A 103 -11.44 6.04 1.51
CA LEU A 103 -10.19 6.45 0.88
C LEU A 103 -10.13 6.07 -0.60
N GLU A 104 -10.59 4.86 -0.95
CA GLU A 104 -10.72 4.40 -2.34
C GLU A 104 -11.64 5.30 -3.17
N ASN A 105 -12.72 5.78 -2.56
CA ASN A 105 -13.66 6.72 -3.17
C ASN A 105 -13.18 8.19 -3.14
N ALA A 106 -11.95 8.47 -2.69
CA ALA A 106 -11.38 9.81 -2.58
C ALA A 106 -10.06 9.97 -3.34
N PRO A 107 -10.01 9.72 -4.67
CA PRO A 107 -8.76 9.70 -5.43
C PRO A 107 -7.99 11.02 -5.43
N ALA A 108 -8.70 12.15 -5.35
CA ALA A 108 -8.07 13.47 -5.22
C ALA A 108 -7.28 13.62 -3.90
N LEU A 109 -7.83 13.09 -2.80
CA LEU A 109 -7.15 13.08 -1.50
C LEU A 109 -5.93 12.18 -1.55
N ILE A 110 -6.08 10.93 -2.03
CA ILE A 110 -4.98 9.96 -2.16
C ILE A 110 -3.84 10.56 -2.95
N LYS A 111 -4.14 11.12 -4.13
CA LYS A 111 -3.13 11.78 -4.95
C LYS A 111 -2.43 12.92 -4.20
N SER A 112 -3.17 13.73 -3.45
CA SER A 112 -2.60 14.88 -2.74
C SER A 112 -1.62 14.52 -1.61
N ILE A 113 -1.75 13.33 -1.03
CA ILE A 113 -0.92 12.88 0.11
C ILE A 113 0.18 11.89 -0.29
N THR A 114 0.06 11.21 -1.43
CA THR A 114 1.05 10.18 -1.86
C THR A 114 1.90 10.59 -3.06
N SER A 115 1.53 11.62 -3.81
CA SER A 115 2.19 12.01 -5.07
C SER A 115 3.04 13.27 -4.95
N TRP A 116 3.81 13.41 -3.86
CA TRP A 116 4.71 14.55 -3.69
C TRP A 116 5.92 14.45 -4.62
N ASP A 117 6.35 15.58 -5.20
CA ASP A 117 7.39 15.61 -6.23
C ASP A 117 8.68 14.91 -5.80
N TRP A 118 9.08 15.06 -4.54
CA TRP A 118 10.31 14.45 -4.04
C TRP A 118 10.20 12.93 -3.88
N ILE A 119 9.01 12.39 -3.56
CA ILE A 119 8.75 10.93 -3.55
C ILE A 119 8.84 10.40 -4.98
N ILE A 120 8.16 11.08 -5.92
CA ILE A 120 8.16 10.70 -7.35
C ILE A 120 9.59 10.74 -7.91
N ASN A 121 10.35 11.79 -7.61
CA ASN A 121 11.71 11.96 -8.09
C ASN A 121 12.67 10.92 -7.49
N ALA A 122 12.54 10.59 -6.20
CA ALA A 122 13.37 9.57 -5.56
C ALA A 122 13.18 8.19 -6.19
N VAL A 123 11.93 7.82 -6.49
CA VAL A 123 11.57 6.55 -7.14
C VAL A 123 12.01 6.54 -8.61
N SER A 124 11.83 7.65 -9.33
CA SER A 124 12.17 7.74 -10.75
C SER A 124 13.67 7.73 -11.00
N SER A 125 14.47 8.30 -10.09
CA SER A 125 15.93 8.35 -10.22
C SER A 125 16.61 7.01 -9.88
N ALA A 126 15.90 6.09 -9.24
CA ALA A 126 16.38 4.75 -8.88
C ALA A 126 16.15 3.70 -9.98
N ASN A 127 15.45 4.05 -11.07
CA ASN A 127 15.15 3.19 -12.21
C ASN A 127 15.95 3.56 -13.46
#